data_AF-A0A1F6W4L5-F1
#
_entry.id   AF-A0A1F6W4L5-F1
#
_cell.length_a   1.000
_cell.length_b   1.000
_cell.length_c   1.000
_cell.angle_alpha   90.00
_cell.angle_beta   90.00
_cell.angle_gamma   90.00
#
_symmetry.space_group_name_H-M   'P 1'
#
loop_
_entity.id
_entity.type
_entity.pdbx_description
1 polymer ?
#
loop_
_entity_poly.entity_id
_entity_poly.type
_entity_poly.pdbx_seq_one_letter_code
_entity_poly.pdbx_strand_id
1 'polypeptide(L)'
;MPITQSAKKAIRGSLRKKAFNDHRMRAMKEIIKKVEKLAKTDKAEAKKILSKAFQAIDKAVQKDVIKKNNAARKKSRLSRLISK
;
A
#
# COMPACT_ATOMS: atom_id res chain seq x y z
N MET A 1 1.79 -13.39 28.06
CA MET A 1 0.93 -12.38 28.72
C MET A 1 1.84 -11.24 29.20
N PRO A 2 1.53 -9.96 28.95
CA PRO A 2 2.39 -8.85 29.39
C PRO A 2 2.41 -8.76 30.93
N ILE A 3 3.59 -8.94 31.51
CA ILE A 3 3.80 -8.95 32.96
C ILE A 3 3.90 -7.52 33.50
N THR A 4 4.65 -6.66 32.81
CA THR A 4 4.89 -5.27 33.22
C THR A 4 3.79 -4.32 32.71
N GLN A 5 3.56 -3.21 33.43
CA GLN A 5 2.61 -2.17 33.01
C GLN A 5 3.01 -1.54 31.66
N SER A 6 4.32 -1.39 31.41
CA SER A 6 4.85 -0.90 30.13
C SER A 6 4.51 -1.85 28.97
N ALA A 7 4.60 -3.17 29.17
CA ALA A 7 4.21 -4.15 28.17
C ALA A 7 2.71 -4.11 27.87
N LYS A 8 1.85 -3.97 28.90
CA LYS A 8 0.40 -3.80 28.71
C LYS A 8 0.08 -2.54 27.89
N LYS A 9 0.78 -1.43 28.15
CA LYS A 9 0.66 -0.18 27.36
C LYS A 9 1.14 -0.36 25.92
N ALA A 10 2.26 -1.06 25.71
CA ALA A 10 2.82 -1.33 24.40
C ALA A 10 1.85 -2.14 23.52
N ILE A 11 1.20 -3.17 24.07
CA ILE A 11 0.19 -3.97 23.33
C ILE A 11 -1.00 -3.10 22.91
N ARG A 12 -1.52 -2.24 23.80
CA ARG A 12 -2.61 -1.32 23.41
C ARG A 12 -2.19 -0.39 22.27
N GLY A 13 -0.96 0.14 22.32
CA GLY A 13 -0.42 0.99 21.27
C GLY A 13 -0.22 0.25 19.95
N SER A 14 0.28 -0.99 20.00
CA SER A 14 0.53 -1.80 18.80
C SER A 14 -0.75 -2.19 18.10
N LEU A 15 -1.81 -2.55 18.83
CA LEU A 15 -3.12 -2.88 18.27
C LEU A 15 -3.73 -1.69 17.50
N ARG A 16 -3.67 -0.48 18.07
CA ARG A 16 -4.13 0.73 17.37
C ARG A 16 -3.34 0.99 16.10
N LYS A 17 -2.00 0.94 16.18
CA LYS A 17 -1.13 1.13 15.01
C LYS A 17 -1.40 0.08 13.93
N LYS A 18 -1.62 -1.18 14.32
CA LYS A 18 -1.95 -2.28 13.42
C LYS A 18 -3.22 -1.99 12.62
N ALA A 19 -4.31 -1.55 13.27
CA ALA A 19 -5.56 -1.23 12.58
C ALA A 19 -5.37 -0.19 11.47
N PHE A 20 -4.64 0.90 11.74
CA PHE A 20 -4.36 1.94 10.74
C PHE A 20 -3.44 1.46 9.61
N ASN A 21 -2.42 0.66 9.94
CA ASN A 21 -1.50 0.13 8.94
C ASN A 21 -2.19 -0.90 8.04
N ASP A 22 -3.06 -1.74 8.61
CA ASP A 22 -3.84 -2.72 7.86
C ASP A 22 -4.80 -2.04 6.88
N HIS A 23 -5.48 -0.97 7.30
CA HIS A 23 -6.34 -0.19 6.41
C HIS A 23 -5.56 0.37 5.21
N ARG A 24 -4.41 1.02 5.45
CA ARG A 24 -3.56 1.58 4.38
C ARG A 24 -3.00 0.50 3.46
N MET A 25 -2.59 -0.63 4.02
CA MET A 25 -2.10 -1.78 3.27
C MET A 25 -3.20 -2.37 2.37
N ARG A 26 -4.44 -2.49 2.88
CA ARG A 26 -5.60 -2.98 2.11
C ARG A 26 -5.93 -2.03 0.96
N ALA A 27 -6.09 -0.74 1.24
CA ALA A 27 -6.40 0.27 0.22
C ALA A 27 -5.37 0.25 -0.93
N MET A 28 -4.09 0.16 -0.59
CA MET A 28 -3.03 0.05 -1.60
C MET A 28 -3.13 -1.25 -2.41
N LYS A 29 -3.34 -2.40 -1.77
CA LYS A 29 -3.48 -3.70 -2.45
C LYS A 29 -4.68 -3.72 -3.39
N GLU A 30 -5.80 -3.12 -2.99
CA GLU A 30 -7.00 -3.02 -3.82
C GLU A 30 -6.78 -2.18 -5.06
N ILE A 31 -6.16 -1.00 -4.92
CA ILE A 31 -5.87 -0.14 -6.07
C ILE A 31 -4.90 -0.82 -7.04
N ILE A 32 -3.87 -1.51 -6.51
CA ILE A 32 -2.94 -2.28 -7.36
C ILE A 32 -3.67 -3.39 -8.12
N LYS A 33 -4.53 -4.17 -7.45
CA LYS A 33 -5.34 -5.21 -8.10
C LYS A 33 -6.28 -4.64 -9.17
N LYS A 34 -6.87 -3.47 -8.92
CA LYS A 34 -7.71 -2.77 -9.91
C LYS A 34 -6.90 -2.41 -11.16
N VAL A 35 -5.69 -1.84 -10.99
CA VAL A 35 -4.80 -1.53 -12.12
C VAL A 35 -4.38 -2.80 -12.87
N GLU A 36 -4.03 -3.87 -12.17
CA GLU A 36 -3.64 -5.15 -12.80
C GLU A 36 -4.78 -5.78 -13.60
N LYS A 37 -6.04 -5.65 -13.16
CA LYS A 37 -7.21 -6.10 -13.91
C LYS A 37 -7.45 -5.24 -15.14
N LEU A 38 -7.45 -3.92 -14.98
CA LEU A 38 -7.71 -2.98 -16.07
C LEU A 38 -6.62 -2.97 -17.14
N ALA A 39 -5.37 -3.21 -16.77
CA ALA A 39 -4.28 -3.31 -17.72
C ALA A 39 -4.45 -4.47 -18.73
N LYS A 40 -5.29 -5.47 -18.42
CA LYS A 40 -5.62 -6.57 -19.33
C LYS A 40 -6.73 -6.23 -20.33
N THR A 41 -7.62 -5.32 -19.98
CA THR A 41 -8.78 -4.96 -20.81
C THR A 41 -8.56 -3.64 -21.54
N ASP A 42 -8.19 -2.57 -20.82
CA ASP A 42 -8.13 -1.21 -21.36
C ASP A 42 -6.92 -0.40 -20.86
N LYS A 43 -5.97 -0.19 -21.78
CA LYS A 43 -4.74 0.57 -21.50
C LYS A 43 -5.01 2.07 -21.21
N ALA A 44 -6.09 2.64 -21.76
CA ALA A 44 -6.43 4.06 -21.58
C ALA A 44 -6.95 4.36 -20.16
N GLU A 45 -7.83 3.51 -19.63
CA GLU A 45 -8.32 3.64 -18.26
C GLU A 45 -7.25 3.31 -17.23
N ALA A 46 -6.40 2.31 -17.53
CA ALA A 46 -5.27 1.95 -16.68
C ALA A 46 -4.32 3.13 -16.44
N LYS A 47 -4.05 3.98 -17.45
CA LYS A 47 -3.24 5.19 -17.29
C LYS A 47 -3.87 6.22 -16.36
N LYS A 48 -5.20 6.39 -16.38
CA LYS A 48 -5.91 7.30 -15.47
C LYS A 48 -5.83 6.83 -14.02
N ILE A 49 -5.97 5.52 -13.79
CA ILE A 49 -5.94 4.94 -12.43
C ILE A 49 -4.51 4.77 -11.91
N LEU A 50 -3.50 4.71 -12.79
CA LEU A 50 -2.09 4.65 -12.41
C LEU A 50 -1.67 5.81 -11.50
N SER A 51 -2.15 7.03 -11.77
CA SER A 51 -1.86 8.20 -10.92
C SER A 51 -2.37 7.99 -9.48
N LYS A 52 -3.59 7.45 -9.33
CA LYS A 52 -4.16 7.09 -8.01
C LYS A 52 -3.37 5.97 -7.34
N ALA A 53 -2.87 4.99 -8.10
CA ALA A 53 -2.02 3.92 -7.58
C ALA A 53 -0.69 4.46 -7.05
N PHE A 54 -0.02 5.36 -7.78
CA PHE A 54 1.21 6.00 -7.32
C PHE A 54 0.98 6.84 -6.07
N GLN A 55 -0.09 7.63 -6.04
CA GLN A 55 -0.45 8.42 -4.86
C GLN A 55 -0.67 7.53 -3.62
N ALA A 56 -1.37 6.39 -3.77
CA ALA A 56 -1.59 5.45 -2.68
C ALA A 56 -0.28 4.80 -2.18
N ILE A 57 0.62 4.46 -3.11
CA ILE A 57 1.96 3.92 -2.78
C ILE A 57 2.77 4.95 -2.01
N ASP A 58 2.79 6.20 -2.45
CA ASP A 58 3.59 7.26 -1.82
C ASP A 58 3.05 7.64 -0.44
N LYS A 59 1.73 7.69 -0.27
CA LYS A 59 1.11 7.86 1.05
C LYS A 59 1.44 6.71 2.01
N ALA A 60 1.58 5.48 1.50
CA ALA A 60 2.00 4.34 2.31
C ALA A 60 3.48 4.44 2.74
N VAL A 61 4.34 5.04 1.92
CA VAL A 61 5.74 5.33 2.27
C VAL A 61 5.83 6.45 3.31
N GLN A 62 5.08 7.54 3.12
CA GLN A 62 5.10 8.68 4.04
C GLN A 62 4.67 8.29 5.47
N LYS A 63 3.81 7.28 5.60
CA LYS A 63 3.35 6.76 6.90
C LYS A 63 4.16 5.55 7.40
N ASP A 64 5.32 5.29 6.79
CA ASP A 64 6.23 4.18 7.12
C ASP A 64 5.59 2.78 7.10
N VAL A 65 4.45 2.63 6.41
CA VAL A 65 3.80 1.32 6.22
C VAL A 65 4.65 0.45 5.30
N ILE A 66 5.34 1.07 4.33
CA ILE A 66 6.17 0.40 3.33
C ILE A 66 7.49 1.16 3.17
N LYS A 67 8.60 0.43 3.05
CA LYS A 67 9.93 1.01 2.78
C LYS A 67 10.03 1.55 1.34
N LYS A 68 10.85 2.59 1.17
CA LYS A 68 11.09 3.28 -0.12
C LYS A 68 11.41 2.29 -1.26
N ASN A 69 12.25 1.28 -1.02
CA ASN A 69 12.63 0.30 -2.03
C ASN A 69 11.47 -0.63 -2.46
N ASN A 70 10.55 -0.94 -1.54
CA ASN A 70 9.37 -1.75 -1.88
C ASN A 70 8.36 -0.92 -2.68
N ALA A 71 8.19 0.36 -2.35
CA ALA A 71 7.41 1.28 -3.16
C ALA A 71 7.99 1.44 -4.58
N ALA A 72 9.29 1.66 -4.71
CA ALA A 72 9.96 1.77 -6.02
C ALA A 72 9.76 0.51 -6.88
N ARG A 73 9.95 -0.69 -6.30
CA ARG A 73 9.68 -1.97 -7.00
C ARG A 73 8.24 -2.07 -7.49
N LYS A 74 7.27 -1.66 -6.67
CA LYS A 74 5.85 -1.70 -7.06
C LYS A 74 5.51 -0.70 -8.16
N LYS A 75 6.05 0.51 -8.09
CA LYS A 75 5.89 1.52 -9.16
C LYS A 75 6.45 1.00 -10.49
N SER A 76 7.68 0.48 -10.47
CA SER A 76 8.34 -0.08 -11.65
C SER A 76 7.53 -1.23 -12.27
N ARG A 77 7.00 -2.15 -11.45
CA ARG A 77 6.15 -3.25 -11.94
C ARG A 77 4.87 -2.74 -12.59
N LEU A 78 4.19 -1.76 -12.00
CA LEU A 78 2.97 -1.17 -12.59
C LEU A 78 3.25 -0.48 -13.92
N SER A 79 4.32 0.32 -14.00
CA SER A 79 4.73 0.97 -15.24
C SER A 79 5.06 -0.02 -16.35
N ARG A 80 5.79 -1.09 -16.04
CA ARG A 80 6.11 -2.15 -16.99
C ARG A 80 4.86 -2.86 -17.52
N LEU A 81 3.84 -3.02 -16.68
CA LEU A 81 2.60 -3.71 -17.03
C LEU A 81 1.75 -2.89 -18.02
N ILE A 82 1.82 -1.56 -17.95
CA ILE A 82 1.10 -0.64 -18.87
C ILE A 82 1.90 -0.38 -20.15
N SER A 83 3.24 -0.40 -20.06
CA SER A 83 4.12 -0.17 -21.21
C SER A 83 4.22 -1.36 -22.17
N LYS A 84 3.86 -2.56 -21.71
CA LYS A 84 3.74 -3.76 -22.56
C LYS A 84 2.35 -3.77 -23.21
#